data_AF-A0A3R8U4T2-F1
#
_entry.id   AF-A0A3R8U4T2-F1
#
_cell.length_a   1.000
_cell.length_b   1.000
_cell.length_c   1.000
_cell.angle_alpha   90.00
_cell.angle_beta   90.00
_cell.angle_gamma   90.00
#
_symmetry.space_group_name_H-M   'P 1'
#
loop_
_entity.id
_entity.type
_entity.pdbx_description
1 polymer ?
#
loop_
_entity_poly.entity_id
_entity_poly.type
_entity_poly.pdbx_seq_one_letter_code
_entity_poly.pdbx_strand_id
1 'polypeptide(L)' 'MNDATDHRVVGRELAALSGVDLARATPATVRIWDARGLALQALARGDMAEAVKVMAHAGGSA' A
#
# COMPACT_ATOMS: atom_id res chain seq x y z
N MET A 1 -19.42 -8.54 -9.79
CA MET A 1 -18.48 -8.37 -8.67
C MET A 1 -17.28 -7.59 -9.18
N ASN A 2 -17.16 -6.31 -8.84
CA ASN A 2 -15.94 -5.55 -9.14
C ASN A 2 -15.02 -5.67 -7.92
N ASP A 3 -14.41 -6.84 -7.75
CA ASP A 3 -13.52 -7.17 -6.64
C ASP A 3 -12.14 -6.51 -6.85
N ALA A 4 -12.15 -5.21 -7.13
CA ALA A 4 -10.97 -4.38 -6.94
C ALA A 4 -10.76 -4.35 -5.43
N THR A 5 -10.00 -5.34 -4.95
CA THR A 5 -9.62 -5.46 -3.54
C THR A 5 -9.28 -4.06 -3.04
N ASP A 6 -9.87 -3.60 -1.94
CA ASP A 6 -9.57 -2.25 -1.45
C ASP A 6 -8.09 -2.22 -1.06
N HIS A 7 -7.29 -1.36 -1.71
CA HIS A 7 -5.86 -1.23 -1.44
C HIS A 7 -5.57 -0.90 0.03
N ARG A 8 -6.50 -0.27 0.74
CA ARG A 8 -6.41 -0.02 2.18
C ARG A 8 -6.56 -1.30 2.99
N VAL A 9 -7.41 -2.23 2.56
CA VAL A 9 -7.53 -3.56 3.19
C VAL A 9 -6.23 -4.33 2.99
N VAL A 10 -5.73 -4.40 1.75
CA VAL A 10 -4.43 -5.04 1.44
C VAL A 10 -3.29 -4.41 2.23
N GLY A 11 -3.25 -3.08 2.30
CA GLY A 11 -2.25 -2.34 3.08
C GLY A 11 -2.28 -2.67 4.56
N ARG A 12 -3.49 -2.78 5.15
CA ARG A 12 -3.68 -3.20 6.54
C ARG A 12 -3.25 -4.65 6.80
N GLU A 13 -3.60 -5.57 5.91
CA GLU A 13 -3.20 -6.97 6.02
C GLU A 13 -1.67 -7.12 5.93
N LEU A 14 -1.02 -6.42 4.98
CA LEU A 14 0.44 -6.40 4.86
C LEU A 14 1.11 -5.84 6.12
N ALA A 15 0.55 -4.79 6.71
CA ALA A 15 1.04 -4.21 7.95
C ALA A 15 0.95 -5.22 9.10
N ALA A 16 -0.21 -5.88 9.25
CA ALA A 16 -0.44 -6.89 10.28
C ALA A 16 0.51 -8.10 10.14
N LEU A 17 0.71 -8.60 8.91
CA LEU A 17 1.67 -9.66 8.60
C LEU A 17 3.11 -9.26 8.92
N SER A 18 3.40 -7.95 8.89
CA SER A 18 4.70 -7.38 9.21
C SER A 18 4.83 -6.96 10.69
N GLY A 19 3.83 -7.24 11.53
CA GLY A 19 3.82 -6.88 12.94
C GLY A 19 3.58 -5.39 13.23
N VAL A 20 3.09 -4.62 12.27
CA VAL A 20 2.79 -3.20 12.43
C VAL A 20 1.32 -3.00 12.81
N ASP A 21 1.10 -2.48 14.01
CA ASP A 21 -0.23 -2.04 14.46
C ASP A 21 -0.53 -0.63 13.93
N LEU A 22 -1.37 -0.57 12.89
CA LEU A 22 -1.77 0.70 12.26
C LEU A 22 -2.69 1.55 13.13
N ALA A 23 -3.37 0.98 14.13
CA ALA A 23 -4.19 1.76 15.05
C ALA A 23 -3.32 2.65 15.97
N ARG A 24 -2.06 2.26 16.19
CA ARG A 24 -1.07 2.98 17.00
C ARG A 24 0.00 3.69 16.16
N ALA A 25 -0.03 3.51 14.84
CA ALA A 25 0.97 4.07 13.95
C ALA A 25 0.71 5.56 13.65
N THR A 26 1.76 6.26 13.20
CA THR A 26 1.61 7.64 12.75
C THR A 26 0.77 7.69 11.45
N PRO A 27 0.08 8.79 11.14
CA PRO A 27 -0.62 8.95 9.88
C PRO A 27 0.30 8.78 8.64
N ALA A 28 1.57 9.14 8.76
CA ALA A 28 2.55 8.92 7.69
C ALA A 28 2.80 7.42 7.46
N THR A 29 2.95 6.65 8.55
CA THR A 29 3.09 5.19 8.48
C THR A 29 1.85 4.53 7.87
N VAL A 30 0.64 4.96 8.27
CA VAL A 30 -0.61 4.45 7.69
C VAL A 30 -0.66 4.67 6.19
N ARG A 31 -0.35 5.89 5.72
CA ARG A 31 -0.31 6.22 4.28
C ARG A 31 0.70 5.38 3.50
N ILE A 32 1.86 5.07 4.09
CA ILE A 32 2.87 4.21 3.45
C ILE A 32 2.32 2.78 3.27
N TRP A 33 1.58 2.25 4.25
CA TRP A 33 0.98 0.92 4.14
C TRP A 33 -0.18 0.87 3.15
N ASP A 34 -1.03 1.90 3.10
CA ASP A 34 -2.06 2.02 2.06
C ASP A 34 -1.43 2.06 0.66
N ALA A 35 -0.34 2.80 0.49
CA ALA A 35 0.41 2.86 -0.76
C ALA A 35 1.05 1.51 -1.13
N ARG A 36 1.53 0.73 -0.16
CA ARG A 36 2.02 -0.63 -0.39
C ARG A 36 0.92 -1.55 -0.92
N GLY A 37 -0.29 -1.44 -0.38
CA GLY A 37 -1.44 -2.17 -0.91
C GLY A 37 -1.75 -1.80 -2.37
N LEU A 38 -1.68 -0.52 -2.71
CA LEU A 38 -1.91 -0.05 -4.08
C LEU A 38 -0.78 -0.49 -5.03
N ALA A 39 0.47 -0.44 -4.58
CA ALA A 39 1.61 -0.93 -5.34
C ALA A 39 1.52 -2.44 -5.59
N LEU A 40 1.09 -3.23 -4.59
CA LEU A 40 0.90 -4.67 -4.76
C LEU A 40 -0.18 -4.99 -5.80
N GLN A 41 -1.25 -4.21 -5.85
CA GLN A 41 -2.27 -4.36 -6.90
C GLN A 41 -1.74 -4.03 -8.29
N ALA A 42 -0.89 -3.00 -8.41
CA ALA A 42 -0.23 -2.70 -9.68
C ALA A 42 0.68 -3.86 -10.12
N LEU A 43 1.47 -4.42 -9.20
CA LEU A 43 2.29 -5.61 -9.46
C LEU A 43 1.45 -6.82 -9.89
N ALA A 44 0.30 -7.06 -9.25
CA ALA A 44 -0.60 -8.15 -9.63
C ALA A 44 -1.16 -8.00 -11.05
N ARG A 45 -1.22 -6.77 -11.58
CA ARG A 45 -1.59 -6.47 -12.97
C ARG A 45 -0.40 -6.49 -13.94
N GLY A 46 0.82 -6.74 -13.45
CA GLY A 46 2.06 -6.66 -14.24
C GLY A 46 2.57 -5.23 -14.46
N ASP A 47 1.98 -4.24 -13.79
CA ASP A 47 2.32 -2.82 -13.95
C ASP A 47 3.38 -2.41 -12.92
N MET A 48 4.64 -2.77 -13.21
CA MET A 48 5.77 -2.44 -12.35
C MET A 48 6.04 -0.92 -12.30
N ALA A 49 5.78 -0.20 -13.39
CA ALA A 49 5.99 1.25 -13.46
C ALA A 49 5.06 1.98 -12.49
N GLU A 50 3.77 1.61 -12.48
CA GLU A 50 2.81 2.20 -11.55
C GLU A 50 3.12 1.83 -10.09
N ALA A 51 3.55 0.60 -9.83
CA ALA A 51 3.96 0.20 -8.48
C ALA A 51 5.12 1.06 -7.93
N VAL A 52 6.14 1.32 -8.76
CA VAL A 52 7.28 2.17 -8.39
C VAL A 52 6.84 3.61 -8.16
N LYS A 53 6.01 4.15 -9.07
CA LYS A 53 5.48 5.52 -8.96
C LYS A 53 4.68 5.74 -7.67
N VAL A 54 3.82 4.78 -7.32
CA VAL A 54 3.03 4.81 -6.06
C VAL A 54 3.96 4.85 -4.84
N MET A 55 4.99 4.00 -4.81
CA MET A 55 5.91 3.94 -3.67
C MET A 55 6.81 5.17 -3.56
N ALA A 56 7.24 5.75 -4.68
CA ALA A 56 8.02 7.00 -4.69
C ALA A 56 7.22 8.16 -4.07
N HIS A 57 5.95 8.30 -4.47
CA HIS A 57 5.05 9.33 -3.93
C HIS A 57 4.79 9.13 -2.42
N ALA A 58 4.65 7.87 -1.98
CA ALA A 58 4.44 7.56 -0.58
C ALA A 58 5.65 7.82 0.32
N GLY A 59 6.87 7.70 -0.24
CA GLY A 59 8.14 7.96 0.44
C GLY A 59 8.53 9.44 0.52
N GLY A 60 7.78 10.34 -0.12
CA GLY A 60 8.10 11.77 -0.18
C GLY A 60 9.14 12.15 -1.24
N SER A 61 9.48 11.23 -2.14
CA SER A 61 10.27 11.54 -3.33
C SER A 61 9.32 11.88 -4.47
N ALA A 62 8.99 13.17 -4.60
CA ALA A 62 8.37 13.75 -5.79
C ALA A 62 9.45 14.25 -6.74
#